data_AF-A0A929GXA5-F1
#
_entry.id   AF-A0A929GXA5-F1
#
_cell.length_a   1.000
_cell.length_b   1.000
_cell.length_c   1.000
_cell.angle_alpha   90.00
_cell.angle_beta   90.00
_cell.angle_gamma   90.00
#
_symmetry.space_group_name_H-M   'P 1'
#
loop_
_entity.id
_entity.type
_entity.pdbx_description
1 polymer ?
#
loop_
_entity_poly.entity_id
_entity_poly.type
_entity_poly.pdbx_seq_one_letter_code
_entity_poly.pdbx_strand_id
1 'polypeptide(L)' 'MINQGWALACELGFLGWVGCTIGFIFRAFGDKDAFYGRRALFWGSLVVIFYALWVLGMVRA' A
#
# COMPACT_ATOMS: atom_id res chain seq x y z
N MET A 1 -21.13 8.15 15.99
CA MET A 1 -21.65 7.04 15.18
C MET A 1 -20.55 6.70 14.20
N ILE A 2 -19.84 5.57 14.36
CA ILE A 2 -18.79 5.16 13.43
C ILE A 2 -19.42 5.11 12.03
N ASN A 3 -18.93 5.98 11.15
CA ASN A 3 -19.50 6.10 9.82
C ASN A 3 -19.00 4.89 9.03
N GLN A 4 -19.80 3.82 8.95
CA GLN A 4 -19.34 2.49 8.52
C GLN A 4 -18.60 2.48 7.16
N GLY A 5 -18.90 3.44 6.28
CA GLY A 5 -18.16 3.62 5.03
C GLY A 5 -16.68 4.00 5.21
N TRP A 6 -16.36 4.81 6.23
CA TRP A 6 -14.98 5.18 6.54
C TRP A 6 -14.21 4.06 7.23
N ALA A 7 -14.88 3.26 8.08
CA ALA A 7 -14.28 2.06 8.67
C ALA A 7 -13.88 1.04 7.57
N LEU A 8 -14.77 0.79 6.61
CA LEU A 8 -14.50 -0.06 5.45
C LEU A 8 -13.37 0.49 4.57
N ALA A 9 -13.35 1.80 4.31
CA ALA A 9 -12.26 2.45 3.59
C ALA A 9 -10.92 2.29 4.33
N CYS A 10 -10.93 2.32 5.67
CA CYS A 10 -9.75 2.13 6.49
C CYS A 10 -9.23 0.68 6.43
N GLU A 11 -10.11 -0.32 6.53
CA GLU A 11 -9.73 -1.74 6.41
C GLU A 11 -9.22 -2.09 5.00
N LEU A 12 -9.89 -1.59 3.96
CA LEU A 12 -9.45 -1.81 2.57
C LEU A 12 -8.15 -1.07 2.24
N GLY A 13 -7.97 0.14 2.79
CA GLY A 13 -6.71 0.88 2.70
C GLY A 13 -5.57 0.13 3.39
N PHE A 14 -5.82 -0.46 4.55
CA PHE A 14 -4.86 -1.28 5.29
C PHE A 14 -4.48 -2.55 4.53
N LEU A 15 -5.47 -3.33 4.08
CA LEU A 15 -5.24 -4.57 3.32
C LEU A 15 -4.51 -4.30 2.00
N GLY A 16 -4.88 -3.24 1.30
CA GLY A 16 -4.21 -2.83 0.07
C GLY A 16 -2.79 -2.33 0.30
N TRP A 17 -2.52 -1.63 1.41
CA TRP A 17 -1.17 -1.23 1.80
C TRP A 17 -0.29 -2.44 2.15
N VAL A 18 -0.80 -3.38 2.94
CA VAL A 18 -0.09 -4.62 3.29
C VAL A 18 0.21 -5.45 2.04
N GLY A 19 -0.78 -5.65 1.16
CA GLY A 19 -0.60 -6.37 -0.10
C GLY A 19 0.43 -5.71 -1.03
N CYS A 20 0.37 -4.38 -1.18
CA CYS A 20 1.35 -3.63 -1.95
C CYS A 20 2.76 -3.72 -1.35
N THR A 21 2.87 -3.70 -0.02
CA THR A 21 4.16 -3.81 0.67
C THR A 21 4.77 -5.19 0.49
N ILE A 22 3.99 -6.25 0.66
CA ILE A 22 4.45 -7.63 0.45
C ILE A 22 4.90 -7.80 -1.00
N GLY A 23 4.09 -7.41 -1.98
CA GLY A 23 4.50 -7.56 -3.37
C GLY A 23 5.65 -6.63 -3.77
N PHE A 24 5.82 -5.45 -3.14
CA PHE A 24 7.00 -4.61 -3.33
C PHE A 24 8.25 -5.34 -2.84
N ILE A 25 8.22 -5.97 -1.67
CA ILE A 25 9.34 -6.75 -1.13
C ILE A 25 9.67 -7.91 -2.08
N PHE A 26 8.71 -8.76 -2.42
CA PHE A 26 8.96 -9.89 -3.32
C PHE A 26 9.40 -9.48 -4.74
N ARG A 27 8.94 -8.34 -5.25
CA ARG A 27 9.22 -7.88 -6.61
C ARG A 27 10.48 -7.01 -6.72
N ALA A 28 10.82 -6.27 -5.67
CA ALA A 28 12.04 -5.46 -5.60
C ALA A 28 13.27 -6.33 -5.35
N PHE A 29 13.15 -7.39 -4.56
CA PHE A 29 14.21 -8.36 -4.30
C PHE A 29 14.14 -9.55 -5.26
N GLY A 30 14.25 -9.28 -6.57
CA GLY A 30 14.31 -10.32 -7.59
C GLY A 30 15.62 -11.13 -7.52
N ASP A 31 15.51 -12.41 -7.89
CA ASP A 31 16.49 -13.54 -7.87
C ASP A 31 17.92 -13.28 -8.42
N LYS A 32 18.13 -12.13 -9.05
CA LYS A 32 19.44 -11.71 -9.57
C LYS A 32 19.60 -10.28 -9.09
N ASP A 33 20.65 -9.98 -8.33
CA ASP A 33 21.19 -8.70 -7.77
C ASP A 33 21.08 -7.42 -8.64
N ALA A 34 20.02 -7.28 -9.42
CA ALA A 34 19.70 -6.23 -10.34
C ALA A 34 18.47 -5.54 -9.77
N PHE A 35 18.72 -4.47 -9.01
CA PHE A 35 17.69 -3.57 -8.54
C PHE A 35 16.96 -2.98 -9.76
N TYR A 36 15.81 -3.56 -10.13
CA TYR A 36 14.99 -3.03 -11.23
C TYR A 36 14.29 -1.76 -10.75
N GLY A 37 15.04 -0.65 -10.71
CA GLY A 37 14.60 0.63 -10.16
C GLY A 37 13.27 1.12 -10.73
N ARG A 38 12.95 0.77 -11.98
CA ARG A 38 11.66 1.12 -12.63
C ARG A 38 10.47 0.36 -12.04
N ARG A 39 10.64 -0.92 -11.68
CA ARG A 39 9.59 -1.73 -11.01
C ARG A 39 9.49 -1.38 -9.53
N ALA A 40 10.62 -1.11 -8.89
CA ALA A 40 10.66 -0.61 -7.52
C ALA A 40 9.92 0.73 -7.42
N LEU A 41 10.21 1.71 -8.27
CA LEU A 41 9.47 2.99 -8.25
C LEU A 41 7.96 2.83 -8.45
N PHE A 42 7.55 1.94 -9.37
CA PHE A 42 6.12 1.72 -9.62
C PHE A 42 5.41 1.13 -8.40
N TRP A 43 5.94 0.02 -7.85
CA TRP A 43 5.36 -0.63 -6.67
C TRP A 43 5.51 0.23 -5.40
N GLY A 44 6.61 0.96 -5.25
CA GLY A 44 6.85 1.87 -4.14
C GLY A 44 5.86 3.04 -4.14
N SER A 45 5.57 3.63 -5.31
CA SER A 45 4.54 4.67 -5.42
C SER A 45 3.16 4.13 -5.06
N LEU A 46 2.87 2.88 -5.41
CA LEU A 46 1.60 2.22 -5.10
C LEU A 46 1.43 2.01 -3.59
N VAL A 47 2.50 1.62 -2.89
CA VAL A 47 2.54 1.54 -1.42
C VAL A 47 2.26 2.90 -0.78
N VAL A 48 2.89 3.97 -1.27
CA VAL A 48 2.69 5.33 -0.73
C VAL A 48 1.26 5.82 -0.95
N ILE A 49 0.65 5.53 -2.11
CA ILE A 49 -0.75 5.88 -2.40
C ILE A 49 -1.70 5.13 -1.47
N PHE A 50 -1.51 3.82 -1.28
CA PHE A 50 -2.32 3.02 -0.37
C PHE A 50 -2.14 3.44 1.10
N TYR A 51 -0.93 3.82 1.50
CA TYR A 51 -0.66 4.38 2.82
C TYR A 51 -1.42 5.70 3.03
N ALA A 52 -1.37 6.62 2.06
CA ALA A 52 -2.10 7.88 2.14
C ALA A 52 -3.62 7.66 2.22
N LEU A 53 -4.15 6.69 1.46
CA LEU A 53 -5.55 6.27 1.54
C LEU A 53 -5.92 5.72 2.92
N TRP A 54 -5.04 4.92 3.54
CA TRP A 54 -5.25 4.41 4.89
C TRP A 54 -5.25 5.51 5.96
N VAL A 55 -4.30 6.44 5.89
CA VAL A 55 -4.23 7.60 6.79
C VAL A 55 -5.47 8.48 6.64
N LEU A 56 -5.93 8.73 5.42
CA LEU A 56 -7.18 9.46 5.17
C LEU A 56 -8.40 8.72 5.72
N GLY A 57 -8.39 7.38 5.67
CA GLY A 57 -9.37 6.53 6.33
C GLY A 57 -9.39 6.76 7.83
N MET A 58 -8.24 6.71 8.49
CA MET A 58 -8.13 6.93 9.94
C MET A 58 -8.55 8.33 10.39
N VAL A 59 -8.18 9.37 9.63
CA VAL A 59 -8.48 10.76 10.00
C VAL A 59 -9.98 11.08 9.85
N ARG A 60 -10.71 10.32 9.03
CA ARG A 60 -12.13 10.56 8.74
C ARG A 60 -13.09 9.47 9.27
N ALA A 61 -12.58 8.36 9.79
CA ALA A 61 -13.34 7.29 10.45
C ALA A 61 -13.71 7.66 11.89
#